data_AF-A0A417CJ44-F1
#
_entry.id   AF-A0A417CJ44-F1
#
_cell.length_a   1.000
_cell.length_b   1.000
_cell.length_c   1.000
_cell.angle_alpha   90.00
_cell.angle_beta   90.00
_cell.angle_gamma   90.00
#
_symmetry.space_group_name_H-M   'P 1'
#
loop_
_entity.id
_entity.type
_entity.pdbx_description
1 polymer ?
#
loop_
_entity_poly.entity_id
_entity_poly.type
_entity_poly.pdbx_seq_one_letter_code
_entity_poly.pdbx_strand_id
1 'polypeptide(L)' 'MRSCLSFKRNTTDKLSIKGTLSDDCSTITYTDENGDEKEIFVVDLLNAMKNQYIEMTAQIKTEEELDVIPAEDADNAE' A
#
# COMPACT_ATOMS: atom_id res chain seq x y z
N MET A 1 -11.12 -20.86 39.91
CA MET A 1 -10.55 -20.91 38.54
C MET A 1 -10.91 -19.62 37.83
N ARG A 2 -9.94 -18.74 37.52
CA ARG A 2 -10.19 -17.66 36.55
C ARG A 2 -10.33 -18.32 35.19
N SER A 3 -11.45 -18.11 34.52
CA SER A 3 -11.63 -18.56 33.14
C SER A 3 -10.50 -17.95 32.29
N CYS A 4 -9.71 -18.78 31.59
CA CYS A 4 -8.63 -18.32 30.70
C CYS A 4 -9.16 -17.74 29.37
N LEU A 5 -10.48 -17.65 29.22
CA LEU A 5 -11.11 -17.02 28.07
C LEU A 5 -11.03 -15.50 28.19
N SER A 6 -10.22 -14.90 27.32
CA SER A 6 -10.24 -13.46 27.08
C SER A 6 -10.99 -13.20 25.78
N PHE A 7 -12.01 -12.35 25.86
CA PHE A 7 -12.76 -11.89 24.70
C PHE A 7 -12.36 -10.44 24.44
N LYS A 8 -11.62 -10.20 23.35
CA LYS A 8 -11.15 -8.87 22.96
C LYS A 8 -11.68 -8.56 21.56
N ARG A 9 -12.47 -7.48 21.46
CA ARG A 9 -12.89 -6.91 20.17
C ARG A 9 -11.84 -5.91 19.72
N ASN A 10 -11.36 -6.05 18.49
CA ASN A 10 -10.52 -5.06 17.82
C ASN A 10 -11.31 -4.47 16.63
N THR A 11 -11.08 -3.20 16.33
CA THR A 11 -11.62 -2.50 15.17
C THR A 11 -10.47 -1.76 14.51
N THR A 12 -10.36 -1.85 13.18
CA THR A 12 -9.29 -1.25 12.39
C THR A 12 -9.90 -0.45 11.26
N ASP A 13 -9.65 0.85 11.25
CA ASP A 13 -9.95 1.73 10.13
C ASP A 13 -8.73 1.78 9.20
N LYS A 14 -8.91 1.43 7.93
CA LYS A 14 -7.83 1.36 6.93
C LYS A 14 -8.06 2.38 5.84
N LEU A 15 -7.14 3.33 5.71
CA LEU A 15 -7.02 4.21 4.55
C LEU A 15 -5.97 3.62 3.60
N SER A 16 -6.28 3.55 2.30
CA SER A 16 -5.35 3.01 1.29
C SER A 16 -5.44 3.84 0.03
N ILE A 17 -4.31 4.43 -0.35
CA ILE A 17 -4.21 5.34 -1.49
C ILE A 17 -3.07 4.84 -2.37
N LYS A 18 -3.35 4.75 -3.67
CA LYS A 18 -2.35 4.46 -4.69
C LYS A 18 -2.10 5.76 -5.44
N GLY A 19 -0.89 6.28 -5.33
CA GLY A 19 -0.52 7.54 -5.92
C GLY A 19 0.96 7.81 -5.72
N THR A 20 1.39 8.95 -6.25
CA THR A 20 2.76 9.42 -6.13
C THR A 20 2.81 10.47 -5.05
N LEU A 21 3.68 10.27 -4.06
CA LEU A 21 3.96 11.28 -3.04
C LEU A 21 4.78 12.40 -3.67
N SER A 22 4.40 13.66 -3.45
CA SER A 22 5.10 14.84 -3.94
C SER A 22 6.52 14.95 -3.35
N ASP A 23 7.39 15.73 -4.01
CA ASP A 23 8.79 15.91 -3.59
C ASP A 23 8.94 16.51 -2.18
N ASP A 24 7.97 17.32 -1.76
CA ASP A 24 7.91 17.93 -0.43
C ASP A 24 7.10 17.11 0.58
N CYS A 25 6.64 15.92 0.18
CA CYS A 25 5.81 15.00 0.97
C CYS A 25 4.48 15.61 1.45
N SER A 26 4.01 16.71 0.85
CA SER A 26 2.80 17.41 1.29
C SER A 26 1.54 16.89 0.62
N THR A 27 1.64 16.44 -0.63
CA THR A 27 0.51 15.98 -1.44
C THR A 27 0.74 14.59 -2.03
N ILE A 28 -0.37 13.92 -2.34
CA ILE A 28 -0.37 12.70 -3.13
C ILE A 28 -1.16 12.98 -4.39
N THR A 29 -0.53 12.75 -5.54
CA THR A 29 -1.19 12.75 -6.84
C THR A 29 -1.72 11.37 -7.13
N TYR A 30 -3.00 11.26 -7.50
CA TYR A 30 -3.66 9.99 -7.81
C TYR A 30 -4.67 10.17 -8.94
N THR A 31 -4.97 9.07 -9.63
CA THR A 31 -6.06 9.04 -10.63
C THR A 31 -7.35 8.63 -9.93
N ASP A 32 -8.40 9.43 -10.09
CA ASP A 32 -9.71 9.12 -9.52
C ASP A 32 -10.50 8.10 -10.35
N GLU A 33 -11.73 7.81 -9.91
CA GLU A 33 -12.63 6.86 -10.57
C GLU A 33 -13.06 7.27 -11.99
N ASN A 34 -12.92 8.55 -12.33
CA ASN A 34 -13.27 9.10 -13.65
C ASN A 34 -12.05 9.15 -14.59
N GLY A 35 -10.87 8.75 -14.10
CA GLY A 35 -9.62 8.83 -14.86
C GLY A 35 -8.96 10.20 -14.80
N ASP A 36 -9.46 11.11 -13.96
CA ASP A 36 -8.86 12.43 -13.79
C ASP A 36 -7.69 12.37 -12.80
N GLU A 37 -6.63 13.09 -13.12
CA GLU A 37 -5.55 13.33 -12.16
C GLU A 37 -6.02 14.33 -11.10
N LYS A 38 -5.92 13.93 -9.84
CA LYS A 38 -6.27 14.72 -8.67
C LYS A 38 -5.09 14.78 -7.71
N GLU A 39 -5.11 15.82 -6.88
CA GLU A 39 -4.14 16.01 -5.82
C GLU A 39 -4.87 16.11 -4.48
N ILE A 40 -4.32 15.49 -3.44
CA ILE A 40 -4.84 15.57 -2.08
C ILE A 40 -3.70 15.78 -1.09
N PHE A 41 -3.91 16.62 -0.07
CA PHE A 41 -2.93 16.80 0.98
C PHE A 41 -2.88 15.60 1.92
N VAL A 42 -1.66 15.18 2.27
CA VAL A 42 -1.43 14.12 3.26
C VAL A 42 -2.07 14.46 4.60
N VAL A 43 -2.10 15.74 4.97
CA VAL A 43 -2.73 16.18 6.22
C VAL A 43 -4.24 15.96 6.23
N ASP A 44 -4.91 16.09 5.09
CA ASP A 44 -6.36 15.88 5.00
C ASP A 44 -6.71 14.41 5.20
N LEU A 45 -5.87 13.52 4.66
CA LEU A 45 -5.96 12.07 4.82
C LEU A 45 -5.80 11.64 6.29
N LEU A 46 -4.82 12.23 6.98
CA LEU A 46 -4.55 11.93 8.38
C LEU A 46 -5.57 12.56 9.34
N ASN A 47 -6.32 13.58 8.89
CA ASN A 47 -7.30 14.26 9.71
C ASN A 47 -8.41 13.30 10.20
N ALA A 48 -8.71 12.25 9.43
CA ALA A 48 -9.64 11.20 9.83
C ALA A 48 -9.17 10.39 11.06
N MET A 49 -7.86 10.38 11.35
CA MET A 49 -7.24 9.66 12.46
C MET A 49 -6.77 10.59 13.60
N LYS A 50 -7.28 11.83 13.63
CA LYS A 50 -6.87 12.83 14.62
C LYS A 50 -7.12 12.38 16.05
N ASN A 51 -6.15 12.64 16.93
CA ASN A 51 -6.16 12.28 18.36
C ASN A 51 -6.26 10.78 18.65
N GLN A 52 -5.95 9.91 17.68
CA GLN A 52 -5.88 8.46 17.89
C GLN A 52 -4.42 8.00 18.01
N TYR A 53 -4.19 6.91 18.74
CA TYR A 53 -2.91 6.20 18.67
C TYR A 53 -2.85 5.48 17.33
N ILE A 54 -1.90 5.87 16.47
CA ILE A 54 -1.73 5.29 15.13
C ILE A 54 -0.35 4.65 14.98
N GLU A 55 -0.31 3.54 14.26
CA GLU A 55 0.90 2.93 13.73
C GLU A 55 0.84 3.06 12.21
N MET A 56 1.86 3.69 11.61
CA MET A 56 1.83 4.11 10.21
C MET A 56 3.00 3.49 9.47
N THR A 57 2.72 2.81 8.35
CA THR A 57 3.72 2.14 7.52
C THR A 57 3.63 2.67 6.10
N ALA A 58 4.76 3.12 5.54
CA ALA A 58 4.88 3.52 4.15
C ALA A 58 5.83 2.53 3.43
N GLN A 59 5.49 2.14 2.20
CA GLN A 59 6.28 1.18 1.42
C GLN A 59 6.27 1.60 -0.05
N ILE A 60 7.45 1.63 -0.67
CA ILE A 60 7.62 1.70 -2.12
C ILE A 60 7.87 0.27 -2.59
N LYS A 61 7.08 -0.20 -3.56
CA LYS A 61 7.23 -1.52 -4.14
C LYS A 61 7.52 -1.38 -5.63
N THR A 62 8.64 -1.92 -6.06
CA THR A 62 9.02 -2.02 -7.47
C THR A 62 8.87 -3.48 -7.86
N GLU A 63 8.14 -3.73 -8.94
CA GLU A 63 8.02 -5.06 -9.55
C GLU A 63 8.64 -4.95 -10.94
N GLU A 64 9.60 -5.83 -11.23
CA GLU A 64 10.20 -5.97 -12.55
C GLU A 64 9.64 -7.24 -13.20
N GLU A 65 9.15 -7.12 -14.43
CA GLU A 65 8.84 -8.31 -15.24
C GLU A 65 10.15 -8.96 -15.63
N LEU A 66 10.40 -10.16 -15.13
CA LEU A 66 11.55 -10.97 -15.53
C LEU A 66 11.18 -11.71 -16.81
N ASP A 67 12.00 -11.55 -17.84
CA ASP A 67 11.88 -12.33 -19.07
C ASP A 67 11.94 -13.82 -18.74
N VAL A 68 11.03 -14.59 -19.35
CA VAL A 68 11.09 -16.05 -19.29
C VAL A 68 12.33 -16.48 -20.05
N ILE A 69 13.39 -16.86 -19.33
CA ILE A 69 14.56 -17.49 -19.92
C ILE A 69 14.10 -18.88 -20.39
N PRO A 70 13.98 -19.14 -21.70
CA PRO A 70 13.61 -20.47 -22.17
C PRO A 70 14.70 -21.45 -21.70
N ALA A 71 14.29 -22.60 -21.17
CA ALA A 71 15.23 -23.68 -20.93
C ALA A 71 15.89 -24.00 -22.28
N GLU A 72 17.23 -24.02 -22.33
CA GLU A 72 17.95 -24.46 -23.52
C GLU A 72 17.36 -25.81 -23.94
N ASP A 73 16.76 -25.88 -25.14
CA ASP A 73 16.32 -27.13 -25.72
C ASP A 73 17.54 -28.06 -25.73
N ALA A 74 17.47 -29.11 -24.92
CA ALA A 74 18.46 -30.18 -24.83
C ALA A 74 18.41 -31.06 -26.09
N ASP A 75 18.50 -30.42 -27.26
CA ASP A 75 18.43 -31.05 -28.56
C ASP A 75 19.42 -30.35 -29.51
N ASN A 76 20.72 -30.49 -29.23
CA ASN A 76 21.72 -30.58 -30.30
C ASN A 76 23.05 -31.15 -29.79
N ALA A 77 23.27 -32.45 -30.00
CA ALA A 77 24.45 -32.94 -30.73
C ALA A 77 24.24 -34.43 -31.02
N GLU A 78 24.25 -34.71 -32.33
CA GLU A 78 24.29 -36.02 -33.00
C GLU A 78 25.21 -37.06 -32.35
#